data_AF-A0A7C3I2B4-F1
#
_entry.id   AF-A0A7C3I2B4-F1
#
_cell.length_a   1.000
_cell.length_b   1.000
_cell.length_c   1.000
_cell.angle_alpha   90.00
_cell.angle_beta   90.00
_cell.angle_gamma   90.00
#
_symmetry.space_group_name_H-M   'P 1'
#
loop_
_entity.id
_entity.type
_entity.pdbx_description
1 polymer ?
#
loop_
_entity_poly.entity_id
_entity_poly.type
_entity_poly.pdbx_seq_one_letter_code
_entity_poly.pdbx_strand_id
1 'polypeptide(L)'
;MFQDSFSESVKSFNEIQKQKFDELNLKQSEQKTAMEIQLEKIRDSVEKSIDKIREENTKKLDEMRATVDEKLQTTLEKRLSESFKVVSERLEQVHKGLGEMQTLASDVGDLKKVLTNVKQRGVLGEIQLGAILENILSPTQYQKNVKTKKDSTEFVEYAILLPGKDESGGQIYLPLDSKFPMEDYLRLVEAYEQASPGDIKAASSQLQQAIKKSA
;
A
#
# COMPACT_ATOMS: atom_id res chain seq x y z
N MET A 1 -84.72 54.85 79.77
CA MET A 1 -84.61 53.36 79.84
C MET A 1 -84.35 52.74 78.47
N PHE A 2 -85.22 52.88 77.46
CA PHE A 2 -84.98 52.25 76.13
C PHE A 2 -83.81 52.89 75.36
N GLN A 3 -83.66 54.21 75.44
CA GLN A 3 -82.62 54.96 74.75
C GLN A 3 -81.21 54.71 75.32
N ASP A 4 -81.10 54.54 76.63
CA ASP A 4 -79.83 54.21 77.31
C ASP A 4 -79.38 52.78 76.97
N SER A 5 -80.30 51.82 77.01
CA SER A 5 -80.06 50.42 76.64
C SER A 5 -79.62 50.29 75.17
N PHE A 6 -80.22 51.05 74.26
CA PHE A 6 -79.80 51.06 72.85
C PHE A 6 -78.38 51.63 72.67
N SER A 7 -78.07 52.73 73.37
CA SER A 7 -76.72 53.33 73.34
C SER A 7 -75.64 52.38 73.90
N GLU A 8 -75.95 51.61 74.96
CA GLU A 8 -75.08 50.55 75.49
C GLU A 8 -74.90 49.38 74.51
N SER A 9 -75.96 48.94 73.84
CA SER A 9 -75.86 47.92 72.78
C SER A 9 -75.03 48.39 71.59
N VAL A 10 -75.15 49.66 71.18
CA VAL A 10 -74.35 50.21 70.08
C VAL A 10 -72.87 50.34 70.47
N LYS A 11 -72.57 50.74 71.71
CA LYS A 11 -71.18 50.79 72.21
C LYS A 11 -70.55 49.40 72.30
N SER A 12 -71.24 48.43 72.89
CA SER A 12 -70.75 47.05 72.98
C SER A 12 -70.59 46.39 71.60
N PHE A 13 -71.49 46.68 70.65
CA PHE A 13 -71.34 46.24 69.26
C PHE A 13 -70.09 46.83 68.59
N ASN A 14 -69.82 48.12 68.78
CA ASN A 14 -68.60 48.75 68.27
C ASN A 14 -67.33 48.18 68.90
N GLU A 15 -67.33 47.87 70.20
CA GLU A 15 -66.21 47.20 70.86
C GLU A 15 -65.99 45.78 70.33
N ILE A 16 -67.05 45.00 70.13
CA ILE A 16 -66.97 43.66 69.54
C ILE A 16 -66.46 43.73 68.09
N GLN A 17 -66.93 44.69 67.29
CA GLN A 17 -66.43 44.92 65.93
C GLN A 17 -64.94 45.24 65.93
N LYS A 18 -64.49 46.13 66.83
CA LYS A 18 -63.07 46.47 66.97
C LYS A 18 -62.23 45.27 67.39
N GLN A 19 -62.67 44.50 68.39
CA GLN A 19 -62.01 43.25 68.78
C GLN A 19 -61.92 42.24 67.64
N LYS A 20 -63.00 42.08 66.85
CA LYS A 20 -62.99 41.18 65.69
C LYS A 20 -62.06 41.66 64.58
N PHE A 21 -61.98 42.96 64.34
CA PHE A 21 -61.05 43.54 63.38
C PHE A 21 -59.59 43.36 63.82
N ASP A 22 -59.31 43.54 65.11
CA ASP A 22 -57.99 43.29 65.69
C ASP A 22 -57.61 41.80 65.62
N GLU A 23 -58.56 40.88 65.90
CA GLU A 23 -58.38 39.43 65.76
C GLU A 23 -58.13 39.02 64.28
N LEU A 24 -58.82 39.65 63.33
CA LEU A 24 -58.63 39.44 61.90
C LEU A 24 -57.26 39.95 61.44
N ASN A 25 -56.83 41.13 61.88
CA ASN A 25 -55.50 41.67 61.59
C ASN A 25 -54.40 40.75 62.15
N LEU A 26 -54.59 40.21 63.35
CA LEU A 26 -53.65 39.25 63.95
C LEU A 26 -53.56 37.97 63.11
N LYS A 27 -54.71 37.36 62.78
CA LYS A 27 -54.75 36.15 61.93
C LYS A 27 -54.19 36.39 60.54
N GLN A 28 -54.44 37.56 59.94
CA GLN A 28 -53.89 37.94 58.64
C GLN A 28 -52.37 38.08 58.72
N SER A 29 -51.83 38.67 59.80
CA SER A 29 -50.39 38.76 60.05
C SER A 29 -49.78 37.37 60.24
N GLU A 30 -50.39 36.50 61.04
CA GLU A 30 -49.94 35.13 61.24
C GLU A 30 -49.94 34.33 59.92
N GLN A 31 -50.98 34.48 59.11
CA GLN A 31 -51.10 33.83 57.81
C GLN A 31 -50.03 34.35 56.83
N LYS A 32 -49.72 35.65 56.86
CA LYS A 32 -48.63 36.23 56.07
C LYS A 32 -47.28 35.67 56.49
N THR A 33 -46.99 35.62 57.79
CA THR A 33 -45.74 35.03 58.32
C THR A 33 -45.63 33.55 57.96
N ALA A 34 -46.72 32.78 58.08
CA ALA A 34 -46.74 31.37 57.69
C ALA A 34 -46.46 31.19 56.19
N MET A 35 -47.00 32.07 55.34
CA MET A 35 -46.78 32.06 53.90
C MET A 35 -45.35 32.46 53.53
N GLU A 36 -44.74 33.42 54.22
CA GLU A 36 -43.32 33.78 54.06
C GLU A 36 -42.41 32.58 54.39
N ILE A 37 -42.65 31.91 55.52
CA ILE A 37 -41.91 30.70 55.93
C ILE A 37 -42.08 29.57 54.90
N GLN A 38 -43.29 29.41 54.35
CA GLN A 38 -43.57 28.35 53.37
C GLN A 38 -42.88 28.64 52.03
N LEU A 39 -42.86 29.90 51.59
CA LEU A 39 -42.12 30.33 50.40
C LEU A 39 -40.62 30.16 50.57
N GLU A 40 -40.07 30.42 51.76
CA GLU A 40 -38.66 30.19 52.07
C GLU A 40 -38.31 28.70 52.03
N LYS A 41 -39.15 27.82 52.61
CA LYS A 41 -38.98 26.36 52.50
C LYS A 41 -39.04 25.86 51.05
N ILE A 42 -39.92 26.45 50.22
CA ILE A 42 -39.98 26.11 48.80
C ILE A 42 -38.70 26.53 48.09
N ARG A 43 -38.19 27.75 48.35
CA ARG A 43 -36.92 28.23 47.79
C ARG A 43 -35.76 27.31 48.18
N ASP A 44 -35.64 26.97 49.46
CA ASP A 44 -34.63 26.04 49.96
C ASP A 44 -34.72 24.67 49.29
N SER A 45 -35.93 24.15 49.10
CA SER A 45 -36.12 22.86 48.44
C SER A 45 -35.72 22.91 46.97
N VAL A 46 -36.05 23.99 46.27
CA VAL A 46 -35.70 24.18 44.86
C VAL A 46 -34.19 24.33 44.71
N GLU A 47 -33.54 25.11 45.57
CA GLU A 47 -32.08 25.27 45.57
C GLU A 47 -31.37 23.94 45.79
N LYS A 48 -31.80 23.16 46.79
CA LYS A 48 -31.29 21.79 47.03
C LYS A 48 -31.52 20.85 45.86
N SER A 49 -32.65 20.95 45.17
CA SER A 49 -32.93 20.16 43.96
C SER A 49 -32.02 20.56 42.80
N ILE A 50 -31.77 21.85 42.60
CA ILE A 50 -30.86 22.36 41.57
C ILE A 50 -29.42 21.89 41.84
N ASP A 51 -28.98 21.97 43.10
CA ASP A 51 -27.64 21.51 43.48
C ASP A 51 -27.47 20.00 43.27
N LYS A 52 -28.47 19.20 43.64
CA LYS A 52 -28.46 17.76 43.35
C LYS A 52 -28.37 17.47 41.85
N ILE A 53 -29.15 18.18 41.03
CA ILE A 53 -29.12 18.01 39.57
C ILE A 53 -27.75 18.42 39.02
N ARG A 54 -27.14 19.49 39.52
CA ARG A 54 -25.79 19.92 39.13
C ARG A 54 -24.74 18.86 39.50
N GLU A 55 -24.81 18.32 40.70
CA GLU A 55 -23.88 17.30 41.16
C GLU A 55 -24.03 15.99 40.36
N GLU A 56 -25.27 15.53 40.13
CA GLU A 56 -25.54 14.35 39.31
C GLU A 56 -25.11 14.53 37.85
N ASN A 57 -25.37 15.70 37.25
CA ASN A 57 -24.91 15.99 35.90
C ASN A 57 -23.40 16.02 35.80
N THR A 58 -22.70 16.58 36.79
CA THR A 58 -21.23 16.60 36.82
C THR A 58 -20.70 15.16 36.86
N LYS A 59 -21.25 14.31 37.74
CA LYS A 59 -20.89 12.88 37.81
C LYS A 59 -21.15 12.15 36.49
N LYS A 60 -22.33 12.34 35.87
CA LYS A 60 -22.66 11.74 34.56
C LYS A 60 -21.75 12.22 33.44
N LEU A 61 -21.36 13.49 33.44
CA LEU A 61 -20.43 14.02 32.45
C LEU A 61 -19.03 13.42 32.62
N ASP A 62 -18.57 13.21 33.84
CA ASP A 62 -17.29 12.55 34.10
C ASP A 62 -17.34 11.05 33.72
N GLU A 63 -18.43 10.35 34.02
CA GLU A 63 -18.65 8.97 33.55
C GLU A 63 -18.72 8.88 32.02
N MET A 64 -19.38 9.84 31.36
CA MET A 64 -19.41 9.93 29.90
C MET A 64 -18.01 10.18 29.34
N ARG A 65 -17.23 11.08 29.93
CA ARG A 65 -15.83 11.31 29.53
C ARG A 65 -15.00 10.04 29.65
N ALA A 66 -15.06 9.36 30.78
CA ALA A 66 -14.35 8.10 31.00
C ALA A 66 -14.76 7.02 29.99
N THR A 67 -16.07 6.84 29.77
CA THR A 67 -16.59 5.83 28.84
C THR A 67 -16.26 6.18 27.39
N VAL A 68 -16.30 7.45 27.01
CA VAL A 68 -15.95 7.92 25.67
C VAL A 68 -14.47 7.73 25.42
N ASP A 69 -13.60 8.09 26.37
CA ASP A 69 -12.16 7.87 26.26
C ASP A 69 -11.84 6.38 26.13
N GLU A 70 -12.43 5.53 26.98
CA GLU A 70 -12.24 4.07 26.92
C GLU A 70 -12.71 3.50 25.57
N LYS A 71 -13.89 3.91 25.08
CA LYS A 71 -14.42 3.42 23.80
C LYS A 71 -13.63 3.93 22.61
N LEU A 72 -13.21 5.20 22.62
CA LEU A 72 -12.40 5.77 21.55
C LEU A 72 -11.04 5.09 21.51
N GLN A 73 -10.36 4.95 22.66
CA GLN A 73 -9.06 4.31 22.73
C GLN A 73 -9.13 2.86 22.26
N THR A 74 -10.09 2.07 22.77
CA THR A 74 -10.29 0.67 22.38
C THR A 74 -10.62 0.52 20.89
N THR A 75 -11.52 1.35 20.36
CA THR A 75 -11.95 1.26 18.95
C THR A 75 -10.84 1.71 18.00
N LEU A 76 -10.13 2.78 18.38
CA LEU A 76 -9.02 3.31 17.60
C LEU A 76 -7.86 2.33 17.60
N GLU A 77 -7.44 1.83 18.75
CA GLU A 77 -6.38 0.81 18.85
C GLU A 77 -6.71 -0.45 18.04
N LYS A 78 -7.97 -0.91 18.08
CA LYS A 78 -8.40 -2.08 17.31
C LYS A 78 -8.34 -1.83 15.79
N ARG A 79 -8.89 -0.72 15.31
CA ARG A 79 -8.83 -0.35 13.88
C ARG A 79 -7.41 -0.07 13.41
N LEU A 80 -6.61 0.59 14.24
CA LEU A 80 -5.21 0.91 13.95
C LEU A 80 -4.39 -0.39 13.87
N SER A 81 -4.57 -1.31 14.82
CA SER A 81 -3.91 -2.62 14.83
C SER A 81 -4.31 -3.48 13.63
N GLU A 82 -5.59 -3.51 13.26
CA GLU A 82 -6.04 -4.19 12.03
C GLU A 82 -5.42 -3.56 10.77
N SER A 83 -5.39 -2.22 10.69
CA SER A 83 -4.79 -1.51 9.55
C SER A 83 -3.29 -1.80 9.45
N PHE A 84 -2.57 -1.75 10.57
CA PHE A 84 -1.15 -2.09 10.60
C PHE A 84 -0.88 -3.56 10.30
N LYS A 85 -1.75 -4.48 10.74
CA LYS A 85 -1.63 -5.90 10.40
C LYS A 85 -1.75 -6.13 8.89
N VAL A 86 -2.74 -5.51 8.25
CA VAL A 86 -2.92 -5.59 6.78
C VAL A 86 -1.72 -4.99 6.05
N VAL A 87 -1.20 -3.85 6.51
CA VAL A 87 -0.01 -3.22 5.92
C VAL A 87 1.23 -4.10 6.10
N SER A 88 1.46 -4.67 7.30
CA SER A 88 2.56 -5.60 7.56
C SER A 88 2.46 -6.87 6.72
N GLU A 89 1.27 -7.46 6.60
CA GLU A 89 1.05 -8.65 5.78
C GLU A 89 1.34 -8.36 4.30
N ARG A 90 0.97 -7.17 3.82
CA ARG A 90 1.26 -6.73 2.45
C ARG A 90 2.74 -6.43 2.23
N LEU A 91 3.42 -5.85 3.22
CA LEU A 91 4.88 -5.68 3.23
C LEU A 91 5.59 -7.04 3.24
N GLU A 92 5.13 -8.01 4.04
CA GLU A 92 5.68 -9.37 4.08
C GLU A 92 5.49 -10.08 2.73
N GLN A 93 4.33 -9.97 2.11
CA GLN A 93 4.09 -10.47 0.76
C GLN A 93 5.00 -9.80 -0.28
N VAL A 94 5.23 -8.49 -0.19
CA VAL A 94 6.19 -7.78 -1.04
C VAL A 94 7.62 -8.27 -0.78
N HIS A 95 8.01 -8.48 0.46
CA HIS A 95 9.32 -9.04 0.81
C HIS A 95 9.48 -10.49 0.32
N LYS A 96 8.43 -11.31 0.40
CA LYS A 96 8.41 -12.65 -0.18
C LYS A 96 8.49 -12.60 -1.70
N GLY A 97 7.74 -11.73 -2.37
CA GLY A 97 7.81 -11.53 -3.81
C GLY A 97 9.18 -11.01 -4.29
N LEU A 98 9.81 -10.12 -3.52
CA LEU A 98 11.20 -9.69 -3.74
C LEU A 98 12.21 -10.80 -3.46
N GLY A 99 11.96 -11.66 -2.47
CA GLY A 99 12.77 -12.84 -2.16
C GLY A 99 12.68 -13.92 -3.24
N GLU A 100 11.50 -14.13 -3.82
CA GLU A 100 11.28 -15.00 -4.97
C GLU A 100 12.01 -14.46 -6.21
N MET A 101 12.08 -13.13 -6.41
CA MET A 101 12.95 -12.53 -7.43
C MET A 101 14.45 -12.74 -7.16
N GLN A 102 14.88 -12.73 -5.90
CA GLN A 102 16.26 -13.08 -5.53
C GLN A 102 16.58 -14.56 -5.77
N THR A 103 15.56 -15.43 -5.71
CA THR A 103 15.67 -16.85 -6.03
C THR A 103 15.66 -17.09 -7.54
N LEU A 104 14.92 -16.28 -8.32
CA LEU A 104 14.98 -16.26 -9.78
C LEU A 104 16.36 -15.86 -10.33
N ALA A 105 17.13 -15.07 -9.58
CA ALA A 105 18.54 -14.78 -9.91
C ALA A 105 19.45 -16.03 -9.78
N SER A 106 19.03 -17.06 -9.03
CA SER A 106 19.73 -18.35 -8.96
C SER A 106 19.48 -19.22 -10.19
N ASP A 107 18.29 -19.16 -10.81
CA ASP A 107 17.99 -19.87 -12.07
C ASP A 107 18.74 -19.28 -13.27
N VAL A 108 19.12 -17.99 -13.23
CA VAL A 108 20.06 -17.39 -14.18
C VAL A 108 21.47 -17.98 -14.05
N GLY A 109 21.79 -18.63 -12.91
CA GLY A 109 23.04 -19.36 -12.70
C GLY A 109 23.16 -20.61 -13.57
N ASP A 110 22.05 -21.28 -13.89
CA ASP A 110 22.05 -22.45 -14.78
C ASP A 110 22.16 -22.05 -16.26
N LEU A 111 21.56 -20.93 -16.67
CA LEU A 111 21.85 -20.31 -17.97
C LEU A 111 23.33 -19.93 -18.09
N LYS A 112 23.92 -19.33 -17.04
CA LYS A 112 25.36 -19.03 -17.00
C LYS A 112 26.20 -20.30 -17.10
N LYS A 113 25.83 -21.40 -16.44
CA LYS A 113 26.54 -22.69 -16.53
C LYS A 113 26.46 -23.32 -17.92
N VAL A 114 25.31 -23.23 -18.59
CA VAL A 114 25.13 -23.72 -19.97
C VAL A 114 25.98 -22.90 -20.96
N LEU A 115 26.18 -21.61 -20.71
CA LEU A 115 27.07 -20.75 -21.52
C LEU A 115 28.57 -20.98 -21.28
N THR A 116 28.96 -21.61 -20.17
CA THR A 116 30.37 -21.94 -19.84
C THR A 116 30.89 -23.14 -20.64
N ASN A 117 30.02 -24.06 -21.07
CA ASN A 117 30.45 -25.27 -21.78
C ASN A 117 30.56 -25.02 -23.30
N VAL A 118 31.79 -25.04 -23.82
CA VAL A 118 32.13 -24.78 -25.23
C VAL A 118 31.30 -25.62 -26.21
N LYS A 119 30.96 -26.89 -25.87
CA LYS A 119 30.13 -27.75 -26.74
C LYS A 119 28.66 -27.33 -26.77
N GLN A 120 28.08 -27.02 -25.61
CA GLN A 120 26.68 -26.57 -25.52
C GLN A 120 26.49 -25.20 -26.19
N ARG A 121 27.49 -24.32 -26.08
CA ARG A 121 27.52 -23.04 -26.77
C ARG A 121 27.56 -23.18 -28.30
N GLY A 122 28.35 -24.12 -28.82
CA GLY A 122 28.37 -24.43 -30.26
C GLY A 122 26.99 -24.84 -30.76
N VAL A 123 26.36 -25.80 -30.08
CA VAL A 123 25.01 -26.29 -30.43
C VAL A 123 23.95 -25.19 -30.35
N LEU A 124 23.99 -24.33 -29.32
CA LEU A 124 23.06 -23.19 -29.23
C LEU A 124 23.28 -22.17 -30.34
N GLY A 125 24.53 -21.90 -30.72
CA GLY A 125 24.86 -21.02 -31.84
C GLY A 125 24.34 -21.56 -33.18
N GLU A 126 24.44 -22.87 -33.40
CA GLU A 126 23.90 -23.53 -34.60
C GLU A 126 22.36 -23.48 -34.66
N ILE A 127 21.69 -23.66 -33.53
CA ILE A 127 20.23 -23.53 -33.43
C ILE A 127 19.81 -22.08 -33.70
N GLN A 128 20.52 -21.10 -33.14
CA GLN A 128 20.23 -19.69 -33.35
C GLN A 128 20.48 -19.27 -34.81
N LEU A 129 21.58 -19.72 -35.41
CA LEU A 129 21.86 -19.51 -36.83
C LEU A 129 20.74 -20.10 -37.69
N GLY A 130 20.28 -21.32 -37.38
CA GLY A 130 19.14 -21.94 -38.05
C GLY A 130 17.87 -21.10 -37.97
N ALA A 131 17.54 -20.59 -36.78
CA ALA A 131 16.36 -19.73 -36.57
C ALA A 131 16.47 -18.40 -37.33
N ILE A 132 17.66 -17.80 -37.42
CA ILE A 132 17.88 -16.57 -38.19
C ILE A 132 17.72 -16.86 -39.69
N LEU A 133 18.30 -17.95 -40.19
CA LEU A 133 18.19 -18.35 -41.60
C LEU A 133 16.74 -18.65 -41.98
N GLU A 134 15.97 -19.33 -41.13
CA GLU A 134 14.54 -19.60 -41.34
C GLU A 134 13.69 -18.33 -41.38
N ASN A 135 14.03 -17.31 -40.59
CA ASN A 135 13.30 -16.04 -40.58
C ASN A 135 13.62 -15.13 -41.77
N ILE A 136 14.83 -15.21 -42.33
CA ILE A 136 15.30 -14.29 -43.38
C ILE A 136 15.23 -14.91 -44.78
N LEU A 137 15.50 -16.20 -44.91
CA LEU A 137 15.61 -16.91 -46.19
C LEU A 137 14.51 -17.96 -46.33
N SER A 138 14.10 -18.21 -47.59
CA SER A 138 13.20 -19.34 -47.86
C SER A 138 13.93 -20.68 -47.68
N PRO A 139 13.24 -21.77 -47.27
CA PRO A 139 13.84 -23.10 -47.08
C PRO A 139 14.57 -23.69 -48.29
N THR A 140 14.34 -23.13 -49.49
CA THR A 140 14.98 -23.52 -50.75
C THR A 140 16.29 -22.78 -51.02
N GLN A 141 16.58 -21.70 -50.30
CA GLN A 141 17.74 -20.81 -50.52
C GLN A 141 18.93 -21.15 -49.61
N TYR A 142 18.76 -22.05 -48.64
CA TYR A 142 19.83 -22.55 -47.80
C TYR A 142 19.64 -24.06 -47.58
N GLN A 143 20.71 -24.76 -47.23
CA GLN A 143 20.68 -26.20 -46.98
C GLN A 143 21.49 -26.51 -45.72
N LYS A 144 20.97 -27.46 -44.92
CA LYS A 144 21.57 -27.91 -43.66
C LYS A 144 22.47 -29.12 -43.92
N ASN A 145 23.60 -29.24 -43.21
CA ASN A 145 24.54 -30.37 -43.26
C ASN A 145 25.06 -30.70 -44.68
N VAL A 146 25.72 -29.74 -45.31
CA VAL A 146 26.16 -29.85 -46.72
C VAL A 146 27.66 -30.02 -46.84
N LYS A 147 28.07 -30.85 -47.81
CA LYS A 147 29.46 -30.91 -48.29
C LYS A 147 29.69 -29.81 -49.33
N THR A 148 30.48 -28.81 -48.98
CA THR A 148 30.71 -27.64 -49.86
C THR A 148 31.64 -27.94 -51.03
N LYS A 149 32.48 -28.97 -50.94
CA LYS A 149 33.37 -29.42 -52.02
C LYS A 149 33.05 -30.88 -52.37
N LYS A 150 33.09 -31.21 -53.66
CA LYS A 150 32.80 -32.57 -54.18
C LYS A 150 33.73 -33.65 -53.60
N ASP A 151 34.95 -33.27 -53.19
CA ASP A 151 35.96 -34.17 -52.61
C ASP A 151 36.26 -33.93 -51.11
N SER A 152 35.47 -33.08 -50.42
CA SER A 152 35.67 -32.87 -48.98
C SER A 152 34.81 -33.81 -48.14
N THR A 153 35.41 -34.37 -47.10
CA THR A 153 34.73 -35.12 -46.03
C THR A 153 34.12 -34.21 -44.97
N GLU A 154 34.43 -32.91 -45.01
CA GLU A 154 33.95 -31.93 -44.05
C GLU A 154 32.52 -31.50 -44.41
N PHE A 155 31.64 -31.57 -43.42
CA PHE A 155 30.27 -31.06 -43.50
C PHE A 155 30.22 -29.70 -42.83
N VAL A 156 29.43 -28.80 -43.40
CA VAL A 156 29.09 -27.53 -42.77
C VAL A 156 27.62 -27.57 -42.38
N GLU A 157 27.31 -27.07 -41.19
CA GLU A 157 25.99 -27.11 -40.58
C GLU A 157 24.95 -26.37 -41.43
N TYR A 158 25.34 -25.24 -42.03
CA TYR A 158 24.50 -24.46 -42.95
C TYR A 158 25.29 -23.92 -44.14
N ALA A 159 24.70 -23.97 -45.34
CA ALA A 159 25.24 -23.32 -46.53
C ALA A 159 24.13 -22.59 -47.31
N ILE A 160 24.38 -21.36 -47.75
CA ILE A 160 23.48 -20.60 -48.61
C ILE A 160 23.71 -21.00 -50.06
N LEU A 161 22.62 -21.25 -50.80
CA LEU A 161 22.65 -21.50 -52.23
C LEU A 161 22.60 -20.16 -52.97
N LEU A 162 23.73 -19.78 -53.56
CA LEU A 162 23.81 -18.62 -54.43
C LEU A 162 23.63 -19.06 -55.88
N PRO A 163 22.80 -18.35 -56.68
CA PRO A 163 22.72 -18.60 -58.11
C PRO A 163 24.08 -18.24 -58.74
N GLY A 164 24.76 -19.24 -59.31
CA GLY A 164 26.01 -19.01 -60.05
C GLY A 164 25.75 -18.13 -61.27
N LYS A 165 26.68 -17.22 -61.54
CA LYS A 165 26.60 -16.29 -62.69
C LYS A 165 27.05 -16.90 -64.03
N ASP A 166 27.53 -18.14 -64.05
CA ASP A 166 27.96 -18.81 -65.29
C ASP A 166 26.80 -19.54 -65.99
N GLU A 167 26.82 -19.53 -67.32
CA GLU A 167 25.87 -20.21 -68.23
C GLU A 167 25.77 -21.74 -68.01
N SER A 168 26.58 -22.31 -67.13
CA SER A 168 26.57 -23.74 -66.75
C SER A 168 25.66 -24.08 -65.55
N GLY A 169 24.87 -23.12 -65.02
CA GLY A 169 23.84 -23.40 -64.01
C GLY A 169 24.36 -23.98 -62.68
N GLY A 170 25.66 -23.84 -62.41
CA GLY A 170 26.28 -24.37 -61.20
C GLY A 170 25.83 -23.60 -59.97
N GLN A 171 25.16 -24.27 -59.03
CA GLN A 171 24.84 -23.71 -57.72
C GLN A 171 26.14 -23.54 -56.90
N ILE A 172 26.35 -22.34 -56.35
CA ILE A 172 27.49 -22.05 -55.47
C ILE A 172 27.02 -22.15 -54.02
N TYR A 173 27.70 -22.98 -53.23
CA TYR A 173 27.46 -23.10 -51.80
C TYR A 173 28.35 -22.11 -51.04
N LEU A 174 27.75 -21.19 -50.30
CA LEU A 174 28.43 -20.33 -49.34
C LEU A 174 28.31 -20.95 -47.93
N PRO A 175 29.38 -21.57 -47.38
CA PRO A 175 29.35 -22.11 -46.03
C PRO A 175 29.17 -21.01 -44.98
N LEU A 176 28.39 -21.31 -43.95
CA LEU A 176 28.22 -20.46 -42.77
C LEU A 176 28.66 -21.23 -41.53
N ASP A 177 29.55 -20.63 -40.74
CA ASP A 177 30.00 -21.15 -39.45
C ASP A 177 29.44 -20.26 -38.33
N SER A 178 28.82 -20.88 -37.32
CA SER A 178 28.30 -20.20 -36.12
C SER A 178 29.31 -20.09 -34.97
N LYS A 179 30.55 -20.57 -35.15
CA LYS A 179 31.59 -20.59 -34.12
C LYS A 179 32.18 -19.20 -33.88
N PHE A 180 31.46 -18.40 -33.09
CA PHE A 180 31.88 -17.05 -32.72
C PHE A 180 32.42 -16.98 -31.27
N PRO A 181 33.60 -16.39 -31.02
CA PRO A 181 34.14 -16.19 -29.68
C PRO A 181 33.39 -15.06 -28.95
N MET A 182 32.22 -15.40 -28.41
CA MET A 182 31.33 -14.47 -27.73
C MET A 182 31.97 -13.78 -26.51
N GLU A 183 32.83 -14.48 -25.76
CA GLU A 183 33.49 -13.92 -24.57
C GLU A 183 34.42 -12.75 -24.91
N ASP A 184 35.24 -12.89 -25.96
CA ASP A 184 36.14 -11.82 -26.41
C ASP A 184 35.34 -10.65 -27.01
N TYR A 185 34.18 -10.94 -27.62
CA TYR A 185 33.26 -9.92 -28.10
C TYR A 185 32.59 -9.16 -26.95
N LEU A 186 32.11 -9.85 -25.92
CA LEU A 186 31.51 -9.23 -24.74
C LEU A 186 32.53 -8.35 -24.01
N ARG A 187 33.78 -8.80 -23.86
CA ARG A 187 34.88 -7.97 -23.32
C ARG A 187 35.12 -6.71 -24.13
N LEU A 188 35.01 -6.79 -25.46
CA LEU A 188 35.12 -5.61 -26.32
C LEU A 188 33.94 -4.64 -26.10
N VAL A 189 32.71 -5.14 -25.98
CA VAL A 189 31.52 -4.33 -25.70
C VAL A 189 31.64 -3.62 -24.36
N GLU A 190 32.05 -4.33 -23.30
CA GLU A 190 32.30 -3.74 -21.97
C GLU A 190 33.38 -2.65 -22.04
N ALA A 191 34.46 -2.87 -22.80
CA ALA A 191 35.50 -1.86 -22.99
C ALA A 191 34.98 -0.62 -23.74
N TYR A 192 34.05 -0.78 -24.69
CA TYR A 192 33.37 0.33 -25.36
C TYR A 192 32.45 1.11 -24.41
N GLU A 193 31.71 0.42 -23.54
CA GLU A 193 30.84 1.04 -22.54
C GLU A 193 31.63 1.84 -21.49
N GLN A 194 32.80 1.34 -21.09
CA GLN A 194 33.70 2.02 -20.15
C GLN A 194 34.53 3.15 -20.79
N ALA A 195 34.41 3.37 -22.10
CA ALA A 195 35.05 4.45 -22.86
C ALA A 195 36.58 4.57 -22.66
N SER A 196 37.28 3.44 -22.44
CA SER A 196 38.73 3.39 -22.26
C SER A 196 39.45 3.07 -23.58
N PRO A 197 40.19 4.02 -24.19
CA PRO A 197 40.81 3.81 -25.51
C PRO A 197 41.90 2.73 -25.53
N GLY A 198 42.52 2.45 -24.37
CA GLY A 198 43.56 1.43 -24.22
C GLY A 198 42.98 0.02 -24.21
N ASP A 199 41.91 -0.17 -23.44
CA ASP A 199 41.27 -1.47 -23.28
C ASP A 199 40.50 -1.90 -24.53
N ILE A 200 39.90 -0.94 -25.25
CA ILE A 200 39.26 -1.20 -26.56
C ILE A 200 40.26 -1.77 -27.57
N LYS A 201 41.48 -1.20 -27.66
CA LYS A 201 42.53 -1.70 -28.58
C LYS A 201 43.00 -3.10 -28.20
N ALA A 202 43.18 -3.36 -26.91
CA ALA A 202 43.59 -4.66 -26.41
C ALA A 202 42.52 -5.74 -26.67
N ALA A 203 41.26 -5.45 -26.30
CA ALA A 203 40.13 -6.35 -26.51
C ALA A 203 39.86 -6.60 -28.01
N SER A 204 39.99 -5.57 -28.86
CA SER A 204 39.85 -5.69 -30.32
C SER A 204 40.91 -6.62 -30.92
N SER A 205 42.17 -6.49 -30.50
CA SER A 205 43.24 -7.38 -30.96
C SER A 205 43.03 -8.82 -30.48
N GLN A 206 42.52 -9.02 -29.26
CA GLN A 206 42.22 -10.35 -28.72
C GLN A 206 41.08 -11.02 -29.47
N LEU A 207 39.99 -10.29 -29.74
CA LEU A 207 38.88 -10.78 -30.56
C LEU A 207 39.35 -11.18 -31.97
N GLN A 208 40.19 -10.36 -32.60
CA GLN A 208 40.73 -10.68 -33.92
C GLN A 208 41.56 -11.97 -33.92
N GLN A 209 42.39 -12.19 -32.89
CA GLN A 209 43.15 -13.43 -32.74
C GLN A 209 42.25 -14.63 -32.47
N ALA A 210 41.21 -14.46 -31.64
CA ALA A 210 40.25 -15.51 -31.33
C ALA A 210 39.43 -15.93 -32.56
N ILE A 211 39.02 -14.98 -33.41
CA ILE A 211 38.35 -15.25 -34.68
C ILE A 211 39.28 -16.02 -35.62
N LYS A 212 40.53 -15.59 -35.77
CA LYS A 212 41.53 -16.28 -36.61
C LYS A 212 41.87 -17.70 -36.14
N LYS A 213 41.72 -17.98 -34.84
CA LYS A 213 41.94 -19.31 -34.26
C LYS A 213 40.69 -20.20 -34.37
N SER A 214 39.53 -19.60 -34.55
CA SER A 214 38.24 -20.31 -34.61
C SER A 214 37.85 -20.68 -36.03
N ALA A 215 38.29 -19.87 -37.01
CA ALA A 215 38.28 -20.15 -38.45
C ALA A 215 39.33 -21.21 -38.85
#